data_AF-A0A1H8J9K2-F1
#
_entry.id   AF-A0A1H8J9K2-F1
#
_cell.length_a   1.000
_cell.length_b   1.000
_cell.length_c   1.000
_cell.angle_alpha   90.00
_cell.angle_beta   90.00
_cell.angle_gamma   90.00
#
_symmetry.space_group_name_H-M   'P 1'
#
loop_
_entity.id
_entity.type
_entity.pdbx_description
1 polymer ?
#
loop_
_entity_poly.entity_id
_entity_poly.type
_entity_poly.pdbx_seq_one_letter_code
_entity_poly.pdbx_strand_id
1 'polypeptide(L)' 'MNTSVMIKGANEPAPAKFADAYAELQAIAAKLKPEQGQIPDVDAIEPLVRRANVLAAHCQERIESVRKLIGEQALS' A
#
# COMPACT_ATOMS: atom_id res chain seq x y z
N MET A 1 11.94 17.45 -1.93
CA MET A 1 12.66 16.17 -1.75
C MET A 1 11.82 15.10 -2.43
N ASN A 2 12.25 14.61 -3.61
CA ASN A 2 11.64 13.41 -4.20
C ASN A 2 12.19 12.21 -3.45
N THR A 3 11.49 11.76 -2.42
CA THR A 3 11.80 10.50 -1.76
C THR A 3 11.47 9.40 -2.77
N SER A 4 12.50 8.81 -3.39
CA SER A 4 12.32 7.73 -4.35
C SER A 4 11.84 6.49 -3.59
N VAL A 5 10.52 6.30 -3.53
CA VAL A 5 9.90 5.15 -2.86
C VAL A 5 10.12 3.92 -3.73
N MET A 6 10.82 2.91 -3.20
CA MET A 6 11.04 1.64 -3.89
C MET A 6 9.76 0.80 -3.79
N ILE A 7 9.21 0.41 -4.95
CA ILE A 7 8.14 -0.59 -5.02
C ILE A 7 8.79 -1.96 -5.05
N LYS A 8 8.46 -2.77 -4.05
CA LYS A 8 9.00 -4.11 -3.86
C LYS A 8 8.18 -5.15 -4.63
N GLY A 9 8.73 -6.35 -4.77
CA GLY A 9 8.04 -7.47 -5.42
C GLY A 9 6.75 -7.88 -4.71
N ALA A 10 5.78 -8.40 -5.44
CA ALA A 10 4.48 -8.83 -4.92
C ALA A 10 4.57 -9.88 -3.78
N ASN A 11 5.63 -10.68 -3.76
CA ASN A 11 5.86 -11.72 -2.75
C ASN A 11 6.74 -11.25 -1.58
N GLU A 12 7.21 -10.01 -1.59
CA GLU A 12 7.99 -9.49 -0.47
C GLU A 12 7.09 -9.13 0.72
N PRO A 13 7.60 -9.20 1.96
CA PRO A 13 6.84 -8.74 3.11
C PRO A 13 6.49 -7.24 3.00
N ALA A 14 5.38 -6.85 3.62
CA ALA A 14 5.03 -5.45 3.78
C ALA A 14 6.09 -4.74 4.65
N PRO A 15 6.36 -3.44 4.42
CA PRO A 15 7.22 -2.67 5.31
C PRO A 15 6.69 -2.69 6.75
N ALA A 16 7.59 -2.76 7.73
CA ALA A 16 7.19 -2.82 9.14
C ALA A 16 6.52 -1.53 9.64
N LYS A 17 6.85 -0.39 9.05
CA LYS A 17 6.27 0.91 9.40
C LYS A 17 5.09 1.21 8.48
N PHE A 18 3.98 1.64 9.10
CA PHE A 18 2.78 2.09 8.38
C PHE A 18 3.09 3.17 7.34
N ALA A 19 3.92 4.17 7.70
CA ALA A 19 4.28 5.26 6.79
C ALA A 19 4.99 4.77 5.52
N ASP A 20 5.86 3.78 5.65
CA ASP A 20 6.60 3.21 4.52
C ASP A 20 5.68 2.38 3.63
N ALA A 21 4.79 1.58 4.23
CA ALA A 21 3.79 0.80 3.50
C ALA A 21 2.79 1.70 2.75
N TYR A 22 2.35 2.79 3.37
CA TYR A 22 1.45 3.76 2.76
C TYR A 22 2.12 4.53 1.62
N ALA A 23 3.38 4.94 1.81
CA ALA A 23 4.16 5.61 0.76
C ALA A 23 4.34 4.69 -0.47
N GLU A 24 4.61 3.40 -0.25
CA GLU A 24 4.74 2.42 -1.33
C GLU A 24 3.40 2.22 -2.08
N LEU A 25 2.29 2.16 -1.34
CA LEU A 25 0.95 2.07 -1.93
C LEU A 25 0.62 3.30 -2.79
N GLN A 26 0.98 4.50 -2.34
CA GLN A 26 0.82 5.73 -3.11
C GLN A 26 1.67 5.72 -4.40
N ALA A 27 2.89 5.18 -4.34
CA ALA A 27 3.76 5.04 -5.50
C ALA A 27 3.16 4.07 -6.54
N ILE A 28 2.57 2.96 -6.09
CA ILE A 28 1.85 2.03 -6.99
C ILE A 28 0.64 2.72 -7.62
N ALA A 29 -0.17 3.43 -6.83
CA ALA A 29 -1.33 4.16 -7.34
C ALA A 29 -0.92 5.20 -8.41
N ALA A 30 0.24 5.86 -8.26
CA ALA A 30 0.78 6.76 -9.26
C ALA A 30 1.16 6.05 -10.56
N LYS A 31 1.74 4.83 -10.48
CA LYS A 31 2.08 4.01 -11.65
C LYS A 31 0.88 3.41 -12.37
N LEU A 32 -0.19 3.13 -11.63
CA LEU A 32 -1.43 2.56 -12.18
C LEU A 32 -2.33 3.58 -12.86
N LYS A 33 -2.00 4.88 -12.83
CA LYS A 33 -2.75 5.90 -13.57
C LYS A 33 -2.49 5.71 -15.07
N PRO A 34 -3.47 5.26 -15.87
CA PRO A 34 -3.27 5.13 -17.30
C PRO A 34 -3.06 6.53 -17.90
N GLU A 35 -2.09 6.65 -18.81
CA GLU A 35 -2.05 7.81 -19.69
C GLU A 35 -3.32 7.82 -20.56
N GLN A 36 -3.90 8.99 -20.79
CA GLN A 36 -5.13 9.10 -21.58
C GLN A 36 -4.94 8.40 -22.94
N GLY A 37 -5.77 7.39 -23.21
CA GLY A 37 -5.78 6.66 -24.47
C GLY A 37 -4.90 5.40 -24.54
N GLN A 38 -4.18 5.02 -23.46
CA GLN A 38 -3.48 3.74 -23.40
C GLN A 38 -4.28 2.69 -22.60
N ILE A 39 -4.41 1.50 -23.17
CA ILE A 39 -4.81 0.30 -22.44
C ILE A 39 -3.55 -0.21 -21.74
N PRO A 40 -3.50 -0.19 -20.39
CA PRO A 40 -2.32 -0.65 -19.69
C PRO A 40 -2.20 -2.18 -19.81
N ASP A 41 -0.97 -2.65 -19.97
CA ASP A 41 -0.64 -4.07 -20.11
C ASP A 41 -0.98 -4.82 -18.82
N VAL A 42 -1.87 -5.82 -18.94
CA VAL A 42 -2.37 -6.62 -17.81
C VAL A 42 -1.23 -7.34 -17.10
N ASP A 43 -0.26 -7.87 -17.84
CA ASP A 43 0.87 -8.61 -17.28
C ASP A 43 1.81 -7.67 -16.49
N ALA A 44 1.88 -6.40 -16.87
CA ALA A 44 2.62 -5.37 -16.13
C ALA A 44 1.86 -4.85 -14.90
N ILE A 45 0.52 -4.80 -14.96
CA ILE A 45 -0.35 -4.32 -13.88
C ILE A 45 -0.50 -5.35 -12.77
N GLU A 46 -0.69 -6.62 -13.12
CA GLU A 46 -0.99 -7.68 -12.17
C GLU A 46 -0.02 -7.72 -10.97
N PRO A 47 1.31 -7.68 -11.14
CA PRO A 47 2.23 -7.67 -10.00
C PRO A 47 2.09 -6.41 -9.13
N LEU A 48 1.76 -5.25 -9.73
CA LEU A 48 1.54 -4.00 -9.00
C LEU A 48 0.26 -4.09 -8.15
N VAL A 49 -0.82 -4.64 -8.69
CA VAL A 49 -2.08 -4.84 -7.97
C VAL A 49 -1.91 -5.86 -6.84
N ARG A 50 -1.22 -6.98 -7.09
CA ARG A 50 -0.90 -7.96 -6.04
C ARG A 50 -0.11 -7.33 -4.90
N ARG A 51 0.89 -6.51 -5.21
CA ARG A 51 1.66 -5.77 -4.20
C ARG A 51 0.78 -4.76 -3.44
N ALA A 52 -0.07 -4.02 -4.14
CA ALA A 52 -0.99 -3.07 -3.51
C ALA A 52 -1.93 -3.75 -2.51
N ASN A 53 -2.43 -4.95 -2.81
CA ASN A 53 -3.29 -5.72 -1.90
C ASN A 53 -2.58 -6.09 -0.60
N VAL A 54 -1.30 -6.53 -0.68
CA VAL A 54 -0.49 -6.83 0.51
C VAL A 54 -0.30 -5.58 1.38
N LEU A 55 0.04 -4.46 0.76
CA LEU A 55 0.25 -3.18 1.46
C LEU A 55 -1.04 -2.64 2.07
N ALA A 56 -2.18 -2.78 1.37
CA ALA A 56 -3.49 -2.35 1.84
C ALA A 56 -3.93 -3.15 3.07
N ALA A 57 -3.77 -4.49 3.04
CA ALA A 57 -4.06 -5.36 4.18
C ALA A 57 -3.22 -4.95 5.41
N HIS A 58 -1.91 -4.76 5.23
CA HIS A 58 -1.04 -4.30 6.31
C HIS A 58 -1.46 -2.94 6.89
N CYS A 59 -1.79 -1.97 6.03
CA CYS A 59 -2.28 -0.66 6.47
C CYS A 59 -3.59 -0.79 7.26
N GLN A 60 -4.52 -1.62 6.79
CA GLN A 60 -5.79 -1.84 7.45
C GLN A 60 -5.64 -2.48 8.84
N GLU A 61 -4.82 -3.54 8.95
CA GLU A 61 -4.53 -4.20 10.23
C GLU A 61 -3.96 -3.22 11.27
N ARG A 62 -3.06 -2.33 10.84
CA ARG A 62 -2.47 -1.30 11.70
C ARG A 62 -3.52 -0.28 12.16
N ILE A 63 -4.41 0.16 11.27
CA ILE A 63 -5.50 1.09 11.61
C ILE A 63 -6.47 0.44 12.60
N GLU A 64 -6.86 -0.82 12.36
CA GLU A 64 -7.74 -1.57 13.25
C GLU A 64 -7.12 -1.79 14.63
N SER A 65 -5.82 -2.10 14.69
CA SER A 65 -5.10 -2.23 15.95
C SER A 65 -5.12 -0.93 16.76
N VAL A 66 -4.88 0.22 16.11
CA VAL A 66 -4.97 1.53 16.77
C VAL A 66 -6.40 1.84 17.20
N ARG A 67 -7.41 1.55 16.38
CA ARG A 67 -8.82 1.74 16.74
C ARG A 67 -9.21 0.92 17.96
N LYS A 68 -8.76 -0.33 18.08
CA LYS A 68 -8.98 -1.18 19.25
C LYS A 68 -8.36 -0.57 20.50
N LEU A 69 -7.09 -0.15 20.43
CA LEU A 69 -6.39 0.50 21.55
C LEU A 69 -7.12 1.76 22.05
N ILE A 70 -7.58 2.61 21.11
CA ILE A 70 -8.33 3.83 21.47
C ILE A 70 -9.71 3.48 22.05
N GLY A 71 -10.41 2.50 21.47
CA GLY A 71 -11.71 2.05 21.95
C GLY A 71 -11.65 1.42 23.34
N GLU A 72 -10.60 0.64 23.63
CA GLU A 72 -10.33 0.07 24.95
C GLU A 72 -9.99 1.16 25.98
N GLN A 73 -9.21 2.18 25.60
CA GLN A 73 -8.92 3.33 26.45
C GLN A 73 -10.16 4.19 26.76
N ALA A 74 -11.14 4.26 25.85
CA ALA A 74 -12.38 5.01 26.07
C ALA A 74 -13.37 4.31 27.00
N LEU A 75 -13.17 3.01 27.28
CA LEU A 75 -14.00 2.19 28.17
C LEU A 75 -13.32 1.88 29.52
N SER A 76 -12.07 2.34 29.70
CA SER A 76 -11.27 2.23 30.92
C SER A 76 -11.41 3.47 31.79
#